data_AF-A0A523E528-F1
#
_entry.id   AF-A0A523E528-F1
#
_cell.length_a   1.000
_cell.length_b   1.000
_cell.length_c   1.000
_cell.angle_alpha   90.00
_cell.angle_beta   90.00
_cell.angle_gamma   90.00
#
_symmetry.space_group_name_H-M   'P 1'
#
loop_
_entity.id
_entity.type
_entity.pdbx_description
1 polymer ?
#
loop_
_entity_poly.entity_id
_entity_poly.type
_entity_poly.pdbx_seq_one_letter_code
_entity_poly.pdbx_strand_id
1 'polypeptide(L)'
;MVVRLCLYRYPFQWLLTFALVGSMVACGGSDSKPDTPRGTGVAGSTRPSGNGACGLVMQGEVDELFGTSVGAGTAESLDGGNIEICMWPAGEDPALLLQISPASDDIRDAVDLGDGFRVADVAGMSGPAAAALEQADGDPLVAVIAMTAGEHTITVSPIGLGVLEGTPAFETLKTIVDKIASRL
;
A
#
# COMPACT_ATOMS: atom_id res chain seq x y z
N MET A 1 -21.40 -12.19 -12.34
CA MET A 1 -22.33 -11.78 -11.25
C MET A 1 -21.92 -10.37 -10.87
N VAL A 2 -22.78 -9.35 -11.04
CA VAL A 2 -22.33 -7.95 -11.04
C VAL A 2 -22.25 -7.41 -9.61
N VAL A 3 -21.04 -7.29 -9.08
CA VAL A 3 -20.78 -6.61 -7.80
C VAL A 3 -20.61 -5.12 -8.08
N ARG A 4 -21.60 -4.32 -7.70
CA ARG A 4 -21.52 -2.85 -7.75
C ARG A 4 -20.78 -2.35 -6.51
N LEU A 5 -19.54 -1.88 -6.67
CA LEU A 5 -18.92 -1.04 -5.64
C LEU A 5 -19.62 0.32 -5.61
N CYS A 6 -20.13 0.72 -4.44
CA CYS A 6 -20.72 2.02 -4.22
C CYS A 6 -19.63 3.00 -3.75
N LEU A 7 -18.94 3.66 -4.69
CA LEU A 7 -18.03 4.77 -4.37
C LEU A 7 -18.79 5.89 -3.65
N TYR A 8 -18.48 6.09 -2.36
CA TYR A 8 -19.22 7.01 -1.50
C TYR A 8 -18.72 8.45 -1.67
N ARG A 9 -19.43 9.21 -2.51
CA ARG A 9 -19.11 10.60 -2.86
C ARG A 9 -19.45 11.57 -1.72
N TYR A 10 -18.45 12.01 -0.95
CA TYR A 10 -18.56 13.15 -0.03
C TYR A 10 -17.60 14.30 -0.36
N PRO A 11 -18.00 15.58 -0.14
CA PRO A 11 -17.25 16.73 -0.62
C PRO A 11 -16.31 17.32 0.44
N PHE A 12 -15.16 17.80 -0.06
CA PHE A 12 -14.48 19.04 0.32
C PHE A 12 -15.04 19.82 1.53
N GLN A 13 -14.35 19.78 2.68
CA GLN A 13 -14.40 20.89 3.64
C GLN A 13 -13.13 20.99 4.49
N TRP A 14 -12.47 22.15 4.42
CA TRP A 14 -11.33 22.51 5.28
C TRP A 14 -11.79 22.81 6.71
N LEU A 15 -10.95 22.51 7.71
CA LEU A 15 -10.85 23.30 8.93
C LEU A 15 -9.48 23.13 9.61
N LEU A 16 -8.77 24.23 9.84
CA LEU A 16 -7.60 24.24 10.72
C LEU A 16 -8.05 24.23 12.19
N THR A 17 -7.25 23.66 13.08
CA THR A 17 -7.21 24.10 14.48
C THR A 17 -5.81 23.93 15.05
N PHE A 18 -5.18 25.04 15.45
CA PHE A 18 -3.95 25.04 16.25
C PHE A 18 -4.29 24.85 17.73
N ALA A 19 -3.56 24.00 18.44
CA ALA A 19 -3.59 23.93 19.91
C ALA A 19 -2.16 23.78 20.46
N LEU A 20 -1.74 24.76 21.26
CA LEU A 20 -0.52 24.76 22.07
C LEU A 20 -0.85 24.35 23.52
N VAL A 21 0.15 24.39 24.41
CA VAL A 21 0.12 24.00 25.85
C VAL A 21 0.31 22.47 26.05
N GLY A 22 1.15 22.01 26.99
CA GLY A 22 2.08 22.76 27.86
C GLY A 22 2.89 21.83 28.79
N SER A 23 4.03 22.30 29.27
CA SER A 23 5.03 21.47 29.96
C SER A 23 4.68 21.13 31.41
N MET A 24 4.90 19.87 31.81
CA MET A 24 5.32 19.52 33.17
C MET A 24 5.88 18.08 33.25
N VAL A 25 7.12 17.94 33.71
CA VAL A 25 7.71 16.66 34.16
C VAL A 25 8.44 16.94 35.47
N ALA A 26 8.07 16.21 36.53
CA ALA A 26 8.66 16.34 37.86
C ALA A 26 9.36 15.03 38.26
N CYS A 27 10.52 15.13 38.90
CA CYS A 27 11.27 13.97 39.36
C CYS A 27 10.80 13.48 40.74
N GLY A 28 10.67 12.16 40.87
CA GLY A 28 10.65 11.40 42.12
C GLY A 28 11.17 10.00 41.81
N GLY A 29 12.05 9.43 42.63
CA GLY A 29 12.84 8.25 42.21
C GLY A 29 13.30 7.34 43.34
N SER A 30 14.26 6.46 43.00
CA SER A 30 14.89 5.44 43.84
C SER A 30 13.96 4.27 44.27
N ASP A 31 14.43 3.01 44.35
CA ASP A 31 15.71 2.44 43.88
C ASP A 31 15.59 0.92 43.66
N SER A 32 16.26 0.38 42.62
CA SER A 32 16.65 -1.04 42.48
C SER A 32 17.34 -1.33 41.13
N LYS A 33 18.62 -1.69 41.18
CA LYS A 33 19.40 -2.41 40.14
C LYS A 33 19.87 -3.76 40.77
N PRO A 34 20.57 -4.70 40.08
CA PRO A 34 21.15 -4.67 38.73
C PRO A 34 20.74 -5.87 37.82
N ASP A 35 21.10 -5.96 36.52
CA ASP A 35 21.74 -4.95 35.65
C ASP A 35 20.91 -4.66 34.36
N THR A 36 21.18 -5.02 33.10
CA THR A 36 22.37 -5.52 32.36
C THR A 36 22.40 -4.87 30.96
N PRO A 37 23.57 -4.51 30.37
CA PRO A 37 23.59 -3.55 29.26
C PRO A 37 23.60 -4.18 27.86
N ARG A 38 22.72 -3.68 26.97
CA ARG A 38 23.01 -3.43 25.54
C ARG A 38 21.82 -2.77 24.83
N GLY A 39 22.12 -2.06 23.74
CA GLY A 39 21.17 -1.82 22.65
C GLY A 39 20.39 -0.50 22.71
N THR A 40 20.98 0.57 22.18
CA THR A 40 20.21 1.58 21.45
C THR A 40 19.64 0.93 20.19
N GLY A 41 18.49 0.28 20.33
CA GLY A 41 17.77 -0.33 19.21
C GLY A 41 17.21 0.75 18.30
N VAL A 42 17.85 0.95 17.14
CA VAL A 42 17.23 1.64 16.00
C VAL A 42 15.87 0.98 15.73
N ALA A 43 14.85 1.77 15.37
CA ALA A 43 13.51 1.26 15.08
C ALA A 43 13.59 0.09 14.09
N GLY A 44 13.38 -1.12 14.61
CA GLY A 44 13.59 -2.34 13.85
C GLY A 44 12.56 -2.41 12.75
N SER A 45 13.01 -2.60 11.49
CA SER A 45 12.15 -2.90 10.35
C SER A 45 11.41 -4.21 10.61
N THR A 46 10.29 -4.08 11.32
CA THR A 46 9.49 -5.20 11.80
C THR A 46 8.64 -5.64 10.62
N ARG A 47 9.16 -6.63 9.88
CA ARG A 47 8.44 -7.31 8.80
C ARG A 47 7.05 -7.68 9.33
N PRO A 48 5.95 -7.31 8.64
CA PRO A 48 4.59 -7.67 9.07
C PRO A 48 4.54 -9.18 9.32
N SER A 49 4.12 -9.59 10.51
CA SER A 49 4.31 -10.96 11.01
C SER A 49 3.26 -11.96 10.49
N GLY A 50 2.79 -11.75 9.27
CA GLY A 50 1.89 -12.64 8.54
C GLY A 50 2.65 -13.37 7.43
N ASN A 51 2.49 -14.69 7.37
CA ASN A 51 2.78 -15.43 6.16
C ASN A 51 1.73 -15.05 5.11
N GLY A 52 2.17 -14.73 3.90
CA GLY A 52 1.34 -14.25 2.78
C GLY A 52 1.65 -12.80 2.37
N ALA A 53 0.79 -12.18 1.57
CA ALA A 53 0.97 -10.87 0.93
C ALA A 53 1.64 -9.78 1.80
N CYS A 54 1.20 -9.58 3.05
CA CYS A 54 1.82 -8.58 3.94
C CYS A 54 3.31 -8.85 4.24
N GLY A 55 3.74 -10.11 4.22
CA GLY A 55 5.13 -10.51 4.42
C GLY A 55 6.04 -10.20 3.22
N LEU A 56 5.48 -9.81 2.07
CA LEU A 56 6.23 -9.46 0.85
C LEU A 56 6.69 -8.00 0.80
N VAL A 57 6.11 -7.11 1.63
CA VAL A 57 6.44 -5.68 1.69
C VAL A 57 6.97 -5.32 3.08
N MET A 58 8.04 -4.53 3.17
CA MET A 58 8.50 -4.00 4.45
C MET A 58 7.73 -2.72 4.78
N GLN A 59 7.37 -2.49 6.06
CA GLN A 59 6.64 -1.27 6.46
C GLN A 59 7.35 0.01 6.01
N GLY A 60 8.69 0.05 6.03
CA GLY A 60 9.47 1.18 5.54
C GLY A 60 9.31 1.47 4.04
N GLU A 61 8.94 0.49 3.22
CA GLU A 61 8.67 0.68 1.78
C GLU A 61 7.26 1.24 1.53
N VAL A 62 6.31 0.96 2.44
CA VAL A 62 5.00 1.62 2.47
C VAL A 62 5.16 3.05 2.97
N ASP A 63 5.84 3.23 4.10
CA ASP A 63 6.05 4.55 4.72
C ASP A 63 6.89 5.49 3.80
N GLU A 64 7.78 4.94 2.95
CA GLU A 64 8.47 5.67 1.88
C GLU A 64 7.50 6.18 0.80
N LEU A 65 6.54 5.37 0.36
CA LEU A 65 5.53 5.73 -0.64
C LEU A 65 4.59 6.85 -0.14
N PHE A 66 4.26 6.85 1.15
CA PHE A 66 3.43 7.89 1.79
C PHE A 66 4.21 9.10 2.32
N GLY A 67 5.53 9.03 2.43
CA GLY A 67 6.38 10.05 3.08
C GLY A 67 6.15 10.19 4.59
N THR A 68 5.33 9.32 5.19
CA THR A 68 4.98 9.27 6.62
C THR A 68 4.58 7.85 6.98
N SER A 69 4.65 7.48 8.26
CA SER A 69 4.15 6.18 8.68
C SER A 69 2.62 6.14 8.67
N VAL A 70 2.06 5.18 7.93
CA VAL A 70 0.61 4.95 7.86
C VAL A 70 0.11 3.94 8.90
N GLY A 71 1.01 3.27 9.61
CA GLY A 71 0.69 2.20 10.54
C GLY A 71 0.68 0.82 9.88
N ALA A 72 0.54 -0.22 10.71
CA ALA A 72 0.71 -1.61 10.29
C ALA A 72 -0.42 -2.08 9.34
N GLY A 73 -0.04 -2.92 8.38
CA GLY A 73 -0.98 -3.57 7.48
C GLY A 73 -1.61 -4.83 8.08
N THR A 74 -2.81 -5.18 7.63
CA THR A 74 -3.53 -6.41 7.99
C THR A 74 -3.65 -7.35 6.79
N ALA A 75 -3.43 -8.64 7.02
CA ALA A 75 -3.56 -9.69 6.01
C ALA A 75 -4.98 -10.27 6.00
N GLU A 76 -5.52 -10.50 4.81
CA GLU A 76 -6.74 -11.28 4.57
C GLU A 76 -6.46 -12.34 3.49
N SER A 77 -7.21 -13.44 3.51
CA SER A 77 -7.10 -14.49 2.50
C SER A 77 -8.49 -14.92 2.03
N LEU A 78 -8.67 -14.92 0.72
CA LEU A 78 -9.92 -15.19 0.02
C LEU A 78 -9.76 -16.43 -0.88
N ASP A 79 -10.90 -16.90 -1.40
CA ASP A 79 -10.99 -18.09 -2.27
C ASP A 79 -10.19 -19.31 -1.74
N GLY A 80 -10.35 -19.59 -0.44
CA GLY A 80 -9.73 -20.75 0.22
C GLY A 80 -8.20 -20.72 0.35
N GLY A 81 -7.55 -19.60 0.02
CA GLY A 81 -6.09 -19.46 0.01
C GLY A 81 -5.52 -19.01 -1.35
N ASN A 82 -6.31 -19.04 -2.43
CA ASN A 82 -5.83 -18.69 -3.78
C ASN A 82 -5.57 -17.18 -3.95
N ILE A 83 -6.21 -16.34 -3.13
CA ILE A 83 -6.05 -14.88 -3.16
C ILE A 83 -5.61 -14.42 -1.77
N GLU A 84 -4.50 -13.69 -1.71
CA GLU A 84 -4.00 -13.06 -0.49
C GLU A 84 -4.04 -11.54 -0.64
N ILE A 85 -4.53 -10.85 0.39
CA ILE A 85 -4.64 -9.39 0.41
C ILE A 85 -3.87 -8.84 1.61
N CYS A 86 -3.23 -7.68 1.43
CA CYS A 86 -2.74 -6.85 2.52
C CYS A 86 -3.26 -5.42 2.39
N MET A 87 -3.75 -4.85 3.49
CA MET A 87 -4.36 -3.52 3.54
C MET A 87 -3.65 -2.64 4.56
N TRP A 88 -3.25 -1.43 4.15
CA TRP A 88 -2.61 -0.40 4.99
C TRP A 88 -3.37 0.94 4.92
N PRO A 89 -3.66 1.61 6.05
CA PRO A 89 -3.66 1.05 7.41
C PRO A 89 -4.64 -0.13 7.55
N ALA A 90 -4.48 -0.89 8.63
CA ALA A 90 -5.54 -1.76 9.12
C ALA A 90 -6.78 -0.94 9.50
N GLY A 91 -7.88 -1.07 8.75
CA GLY A 91 -9.13 -0.33 8.96
C GLY A 91 -10.16 -0.58 7.84
N GLU A 92 -11.29 0.12 7.91
CA GLU A 92 -12.35 0.04 6.89
C GLU A 92 -12.00 0.84 5.62
N ASP A 93 -11.18 1.89 5.75
CA ASP A 93 -10.70 2.75 4.65
C ASP A 93 -9.17 2.60 4.45
N PRO A 94 -8.68 1.56 3.74
CA PRO A 94 -7.26 1.41 3.44
C PRO A 94 -6.78 2.41 2.39
N ALA A 95 -5.61 2.99 2.61
CA ALA A 95 -4.96 3.94 1.71
C ALA A 95 -4.03 3.25 0.68
N LEU A 96 -3.60 2.01 0.97
CA LEU A 96 -2.87 1.14 0.06
C LEU A 96 -3.39 -0.30 0.21
N LEU A 97 -3.70 -0.94 -0.92
CA LEU A 97 -4.03 -2.36 -0.99
C LEU A 97 -3.01 -3.09 -1.87
N LEU A 98 -2.53 -4.24 -1.41
CA LEU A 98 -1.79 -5.24 -2.19
C LEU A 98 -2.66 -6.50 -2.28
N GLN A 99 -2.78 -7.07 -3.47
CA GLN A 99 -3.33 -8.40 -3.71
C GLN A 99 -2.29 -9.26 -4.45
N ILE A 100 -2.17 -10.52 -4.02
CA ILE A 100 -1.55 -11.61 -4.77
C ILE A 100 -2.67 -12.58 -5.15
N SER A 101 -2.72 -12.97 -6.41
CA SER A 101 -3.68 -13.94 -6.96
C SER A 101 -3.00 -14.78 -8.06
N PRO A 102 -3.64 -15.81 -8.65
CA PRO A 102 -3.07 -16.53 -9.78
C PRO A 102 -2.78 -15.61 -10.97
N ALA A 103 -1.90 -16.05 -11.88
CA ALA A 103 -1.64 -15.36 -13.15
C ALA A 103 -2.94 -15.20 -13.97
N SER A 104 -3.20 -13.98 -14.43
CA SER A 104 -4.24 -13.69 -15.42
C SER A 104 -3.74 -14.00 -16.83
N ASP A 105 -4.60 -14.54 -17.69
CA ASP A 105 -4.28 -14.83 -19.11
C ASP A 105 -3.95 -13.53 -19.88
N ASP A 106 -4.61 -12.43 -19.54
CA ASP A 106 -4.22 -11.05 -19.90
C ASP A 106 -4.09 -10.20 -18.63
N ILE A 107 -2.97 -9.50 -18.48
CA ILE A 107 -2.73 -8.59 -17.34
C ILE A 107 -3.65 -7.36 -17.37
N ARG A 108 -4.22 -7.02 -18.54
CA ARG A 108 -5.16 -5.91 -18.71
C ARG A 108 -6.50 -6.19 -18.04
N ASP A 109 -6.96 -7.44 -18.07
CA ASP A 109 -8.21 -7.85 -17.40
C ASP A 109 -8.09 -7.75 -15.87
N ALA A 110 -6.89 -7.97 -15.32
CA ALA A 110 -6.61 -7.84 -13.88
C ALA A 110 -6.66 -6.37 -13.36
N VAL A 111 -6.79 -5.40 -14.26
CA VAL A 111 -6.93 -3.97 -13.94
C VAL A 111 -8.12 -3.31 -14.65
N ASP A 112 -9.02 -4.06 -15.28
CA ASP A 112 -10.25 -3.49 -15.85
C ASP A 112 -11.29 -3.21 -14.75
N LEU A 113 -11.29 -1.96 -14.28
CA LEU A 113 -12.25 -1.44 -13.33
C LEU A 113 -13.57 -0.97 -13.99
N GLY A 114 -13.67 -1.02 -15.33
CA GLY A 114 -14.83 -0.59 -16.10
C GLY A 114 -14.98 0.93 -16.25
N ASP A 115 -16.23 1.38 -16.35
CA ASP A 115 -16.60 2.77 -16.67
C ASP A 115 -15.94 3.80 -15.74
N GLY A 116 -15.13 4.69 -16.34
CA GLY A 116 -14.40 5.76 -15.64
C GLY A 116 -12.88 5.63 -15.73
N PHE A 117 -12.36 4.43 -16.02
CA PHE A 117 -10.93 4.13 -16.02
C PHE A 117 -10.40 3.82 -17.44
N ARG A 118 -9.13 4.15 -17.67
CA ARG A 118 -8.36 3.79 -18.88
C ARG A 118 -7.32 2.75 -18.50
N VAL A 119 -7.38 1.55 -19.10
CA VAL A 119 -6.31 0.55 -18.96
C VAL A 119 -5.15 0.85 -19.92
N ALA A 120 -3.97 1.10 -19.37
CA ALA A 120 -2.73 1.35 -20.10
C ALA A 120 -1.64 0.31 -19.76
N ASP A 121 -0.79 -0.04 -20.72
CA ASP A 121 0.33 -0.96 -20.50
C ASP A 121 1.50 -0.22 -19.83
N VAL A 122 2.13 -0.81 -18.82
CA VAL A 122 3.19 -0.16 -18.04
C VAL A 122 4.57 -0.67 -18.46
N ALA A 123 5.40 0.23 -18.99
CA ALA A 123 6.73 -0.10 -19.49
C ALA A 123 7.83 -0.01 -18.41
N GLY A 124 8.87 -0.84 -18.58
CA GLY A 124 10.09 -0.79 -17.76
C GLY A 124 10.05 -1.57 -16.45
N MET A 125 9.09 -2.47 -16.29
CA MET A 125 8.98 -3.42 -15.17
C MET A 125 9.54 -4.80 -15.56
N SER A 126 9.69 -5.71 -14.60
CA SER A 126 10.31 -7.03 -14.81
C SER A 126 9.42 -8.06 -15.52
N GLY A 127 8.11 -7.86 -15.55
CA GLY A 127 7.13 -8.70 -16.23
C GLY A 127 6.06 -7.89 -17.01
N PRO A 128 5.12 -8.56 -17.69
CA PRO A 128 3.95 -7.90 -18.29
C PRO A 128 3.15 -7.14 -17.24
N ALA A 129 2.90 -5.86 -17.47
CA ALA A 129 2.27 -4.96 -16.50
C ALA A 129 1.25 -4.01 -17.14
N ALA A 130 0.21 -3.67 -16.40
CA ALA A 130 -0.84 -2.74 -16.80
C ALA A 130 -1.32 -1.89 -15.62
N ALA A 131 -1.95 -0.75 -15.89
CA ALA A 131 -2.51 0.13 -14.88
C ALA A 131 -3.90 0.65 -15.27
N ALA A 132 -4.79 0.76 -14.28
CA ALA A 132 -6.07 1.45 -14.36
C ALA A 132 -5.87 2.92 -14.02
N LEU A 133 -6.25 3.80 -14.94
CA LEU A 133 -6.04 5.24 -14.83
C LEU A 133 -7.36 6.00 -14.81
N GLU A 134 -7.65 6.70 -13.72
CA GLU A 134 -8.75 7.65 -13.61
C GLU A 134 -8.37 9.01 -14.23
N GLN A 135 -9.31 9.71 -14.85
CA GLN A 135 -9.12 11.08 -15.36
C GLN A 135 -9.46 12.10 -14.25
N ALA A 136 -8.45 12.55 -13.50
CA ALA A 136 -8.61 13.55 -12.45
C ALA A 136 -8.17 14.92 -12.96
N ASP A 137 -9.13 15.82 -13.22
CA ASP A 137 -8.92 17.20 -13.72
C ASP A 137 -8.04 17.36 -14.99
N GLY A 138 -7.80 16.27 -15.71
CA GLY A 138 -7.00 16.20 -16.93
C GLY A 138 -5.68 15.42 -16.79
N ASP A 139 -5.26 15.14 -15.55
CA ASP A 139 -4.09 14.30 -15.26
C ASP A 139 -4.49 12.83 -15.02
N PRO A 140 -3.71 11.85 -15.52
CA PRO A 140 -3.98 10.42 -15.35
C PRO A 140 -3.57 9.92 -13.96
N LEU A 141 -4.56 9.68 -13.09
CA LEU A 141 -4.39 9.16 -11.73
C LEU A 141 -4.38 7.63 -11.71
N VAL A 142 -3.35 7.01 -11.15
CA VAL A 142 -3.23 5.55 -11.01
C VAL A 142 -4.14 5.05 -9.89
N ALA A 143 -5.25 4.42 -10.27
CA ALA A 143 -6.16 3.75 -9.34
C ALA A 143 -5.67 2.36 -8.96
N VAL A 144 -5.09 1.63 -9.94
CA VAL A 144 -4.51 0.29 -9.76
C VAL A 144 -3.32 0.14 -10.71
N ILE A 145 -2.27 -0.56 -10.28
CA ILE A 145 -1.23 -1.14 -11.13
C ILE A 145 -1.15 -2.64 -10.88
N ALA A 146 -0.94 -3.46 -11.91
CA ALA A 146 -0.69 -4.89 -11.77
C ALA A 146 0.45 -5.38 -12.67
N MET A 147 1.08 -6.48 -12.26
CA MET A 147 2.11 -7.18 -13.03
C MET A 147 2.02 -8.70 -12.85
N THR A 148 2.26 -9.46 -13.94
CA THR A 148 2.41 -10.92 -13.89
C THR A 148 3.83 -11.30 -13.47
N ALA A 149 3.95 -12.16 -12.44
CA ALA A 149 5.21 -12.64 -11.89
C ALA A 149 5.16 -14.16 -11.70
N GLY A 150 5.65 -14.91 -12.69
CA GLY A 150 5.52 -16.37 -12.73
C GLY A 150 4.05 -16.79 -12.80
N GLU A 151 3.65 -17.70 -11.91
CA GLU A 151 2.27 -18.21 -11.80
C GLU A 151 1.31 -17.25 -11.07
N HIS A 152 1.72 -16.01 -10.76
CA HIS A 152 0.95 -15.05 -9.96
C HIS A 152 0.70 -13.72 -10.70
N THR A 153 -0.40 -13.07 -10.35
CA THR A 153 -0.65 -11.64 -10.59
C THR A 153 -0.45 -10.88 -9.28
N ILE A 154 0.35 -9.82 -9.33
CA ILE A 154 0.52 -8.85 -8.24
C ILE A 154 -0.28 -7.62 -8.60
N THR A 155 -1.21 -7.20 -7.75
CA THR A 155 -2.05 -6.01 -7.97
C THR A 155 -1.91 -5.06 -6.79
N VAL A 156 -1.65 -3.77 -7.05
CA VAL A 156 -1.47 -2.74 -6.03
C VAL A 156 -2.37 -1.53 -6.34
N SER A 157 -3.13 -1.07 -5.35
CA SER A 157 -4.02 0.10 -5.45
C SER A 157 -3.58 1.19 -4.46
N PRO A 158 -3.03 2.32 -4.93
CA PRO A 158 -2.52 3.41 -4.09
C PRO A 158 -3.64 4.43 -3.74
N ILE A 159 -4.77 3.94 -3.24
CA ILE A 159 -6.05 4.65 -3.05
C ILE A 159 -5.89 6.05 -2.43
N GLY A 160 -5.07 6.18 -1.39
CA GLY A 160 -4.91 7.44 -0.64
C GLY A 160 -3.80 8.38 -1.12
N LEU A 161 -3.10 8.08 -2.22
CA LEU A 161 -1.81 8.71 -2.56
C LEU A 161 -1.83 9.73 -3.70
N GLY A 162 -2.81 9.71 -4.60
CA GLY A 162 -2.84 10.63 -5.74
C GLY A 162 -1.72 10.41 -6.78
N VAL A 163 -1.25 9.18 -6.97
CA VAL A 163 -0.10 8.86 -7.84
C VAL A 163 -0.44 9.10 -9.33
N LEU A 164 0.15 10.12 -9.95
CA LEU A 164 -0.04 10.41 -11.37
C LEU A 164 0.94 9.63 -12.27
N GLU A 165 0.47 9.15 -13.43
CA GLU A 165 1.26 8.45 -14.45
C GLU A 165 2.51 9.27 -14.85
N GLY A 166 3.67 8.63 -14.99
CA GLY A 166 4.91 9.28 -15.41
C GLY A 166 5.59 10.19 -14.38
N THR A 167 5.09 10.28 -13.15
CA THR A 167 5.75 11.02 -12.05
C THR A 167 6.77 10.16 -11.29
N PRO A 168 7.70 10.75 -10.51
CA PRO A 168 8.60 9.99 -9.64
C PRO A 168 7.88 9.06 -8.65
N ALA A 169 6.69 9.44 -8.18
CA ALA A 169 5.87 8.57 -7.30
C ALA A 169 5.39 7.30 -8.02
N PHE A 170 5.11 7.39 -9.33
CA PHE A 170 4.77 6.23 -10.15
C PHE A 170 5.96 5.29 -10.35
N GLU A 171 7.17 5.83 -10.54
CA GLU A 171 8.39 5.02 -10.62
C GLU A 171 8.74 4.35 -9.27
N THR A 172 8.49 5.02 -8.13
CA THR A 172 8.54 4.38 -6.79
C THR A 172 7.52 3.26 -6.67
N LEU A 173 6.28 3.48 -7.10
CA LEU A 173 5.21 2.47 -7.07
C LEU A 173 5.56 1.23 -7.92
N LYS A 174 6.03 1.43 -9.16
CA LYS A 174 6.56 0.35 -10.02
C LYS A 174 7.69 -0.42 -9.34
N THR A 175 8.64 0.30 -8.75
CA THR A 175 9.76 -0.28 -7.99
C THR A 175 9.28 -1.15 -6.83
N ILE A 176 8.20 -0.78 -6.14
CA ILE A 176 7.58 -1.59 -5.08
C ILE A 176 6.95 -2.87 -5.65
N VAL A 177 6.25 -2.80 -6.78
CA VAL A 177 5.67 -3.98 -7.46
C VAL A 177 6.78 -4.95 -7.93
N ASP A 178 7.85 -4.45 -8.55
CA ASP A 178 9.01 -5.26 -8.94
C ASP A 178 9.72 -5.89 -7.74
N LYS A 179 9.86 -5.14 -6.62
CA LYS A 179 10.37 -5.67 -5.36
C LYS A 179 9.49 -6.81 -4.83
N ILE A 180 8.16 -6.71 -4.91
CA ILE A 180 7.24 -7.77 -4.49
C ILE A 180 7.41 -9.01 -5.38
N ALA A 181 7.50 -8.83 -6.70
CA ALA A 181 7.74 -9.91 -7.66
C ALA A 181 9.04 -10.66 -7.38
N SER A 182 10.10 -9.95 -6.99
CA SER A 182 11.39 -10.57 -6.61
C SER A 182 11.38 -11.37 -5.30
N ARG A 183 10.23 -11.47 -4.61
CA ARG A 183 10.05 -12.09 -3.29
C ARG A 183 9.03 -13.25 -3.29
N LEU A 184 8.41 -13.54 -4.44
CA LEU A 184 7.58 -14.72 -4.70
C LEU A 184 8.45 -15.91 -5.14
#